data_AF-A0A9N9GUG9-F1
#
_entry.id   AF-A0A9N9GUG9-F1
#
_cell.length_a   1.000
_cell.length_b   1.000
_cell.length_c   1.000
_cell.angle_alpha   90.00
_cell.angle_beta   90.00
_cell.angle_gamma   90.00
#
_symmetry.space_group_name_H-M   'P 1'
#
loop_
_entity.id
_entity.type
_entity.pdbx_description
1 polymer ?
#
loop_
_entity_poly.entity_id
_entity_poly.type
_entity_poly.pdbx_seq_one_letter_code
_entity_poly.pdbx_strand_id
1 'polypeptide(L)'
;MAVNGSNSSQSVHSPAIKWETSATKVLLAFLDTRKEVLDALKKECERANSNGPLWQECSLHLVSQYNLNYTAQQCFTKFKNLSQKYK
;
A
#
# COMPACT_ATOMS: atom_id res chain seq x y z
N MET A 1 -9.66 -38.67 -30.60
CA MET A 1 -8.33 -38.03 -30.41
C MET A 1 -8.59 -36.54 -30.28
N ALA A 2 -8.08 -35.76 -29.33
CA ALA A 2 -7.50 -35.91 -28.02
C ALA A 2 -7.69 -34.52 -27.37
N VAL A 3 -7.71 -34.51 -26.04
CA VAL A 3 -7.95 -33.38 -25.13
C VAL A 3 -7.14 -32.10 -25.39
N ASN A 4 -7.66 -30.95 -24.93
CA ASN A 4 -6.97 -29.93 -24.11
C ASN A 4 -7.86 -28.66 -24.10
N GLY A 5 -8.47 -28.22 -23.00
CA GLY A 5 -7.87 -28.09 -21.67
C GLY A 5 -7.14 -26.76 -21.60
N SER A 6 -7.86 -25.66 -21.35
CA SER A 6 -7.27 -24.40 -20.90
C SER A 6 -8.33 -23.58 -20.17
N ASN A 7 -8.57 -24.00 -18.93
CA ASN A 7 -9.14 -23.19 -17.87
C ASN A 7 -8.17 -22.02 -17.63
N SER A 8 -8.30 -20.95 -18.41
CA SER A 8 -7.58 -19.71 -18.14
C SER A 8 -8.39 -18.95 -17.11
N SER A 9 -8.16 -19.28 -15.84
CA SER A 9 -8.35 -18.36 -14.74
C SER A 9 -7.59 -17.09 -15.13
N GLN A 10 -8.29 -16.12 -15.72
CA GLN A 10 -7.84 -14.74 -15.77
C GLN A 10 -7.84 -14.27 -14.32
N SER A 11 -6.79 -14.66 -13.60
CA SER A 11 -6.31 -13.94 -12.46
C SER A 11 -6.06 -12.54 -13.02
N VAL A 12 -7.01 -11.65 -12.78
CA VAL A 12 -6.91 -10.22 -13.02
C VAL A 12 -5.75 -9.73 -12.18
N HIS A 13 -4.53 -9.94 -12.70
CA HIS A 13 -3.33 -9.27 -12.28
C HIS A 13 -3.56 -7.81 -12.63
N SER A 14 -4.25 -7.11 -11.74
CA SER A 14 -4.23 -5.66 -11.71
C SER A 14 -2.77 -5.27 -11.85
N PRO A 15 -2.40 -4.41 -12.83
CA PRO A 15 -1.01 -4.07 -13.04
C PRO A 15 -0.47 -3.59 -11.70
N ALA A 16 0.54 -4.28 -11.18
CA ALA A 16 1.16 -3.92 -9.92
C ALA A 16 1.58 -2.45 -10.07
N ILE A 17 0.88 -1.54 -9.36
CA ILE A 17 1.11 -0.12 -9.56
C ILE A 17 2.59 0.12 -9.31
N LYS A 18 3.29 0.63 -10.33
CA LYS A 18 4.70 0.96 -10.21
C LYS A 18 4.79 2.13 -9.25
N TRP A 19 5.24 1.82 -8.04
CA TRP A 19 5.56 2.84 -7.05
C TRP A 19 6.86 3.49 -7.46
N GLU A 20 6.80 4.77 -7.78
CA GLU A 20 8.00 5.54 -8.02
C GLU A 20 8.86 5.58 -6.76
N THR A 21 10.17 5.67 -6.93
CA THR A 21 11.10 5.80 -5.79
C THR A 21 10.76 7.05 -4.99
N SER A 22 10.40 8.15 -5.65
CA SER A 22 9.93 9.39 -5.04
C SER A 22 8.67 9.17 -4.19
N ALA A 23 7.65 8.50 -4.75
CA ALA A 23 6.42 8.15 -4.03
C ALA A 23 6.69 7.31 -2.77
N THR A 24 7.61 6.35 -2.88
CA THR A 24 8.01 5.49 -1.77
C THR A 24 8.73 6.27 -0.67
N LYS A 25 9.61 7.20 -1.04
CA LYS A 25 10.31 8.09 -0.08
C LYS A 25 9.33 9.00 0.64
N VAL A 26 8.37 9.58 -0.07
CA VAL A 26 7.34 10.44 0.52
C VAL A 26 6.45 9.66 1.49
N LEU A 27 6.01 8.46 1.10
CA LEU A 27 5.26 7.57 1.99
C LEU A 27 6.05 7.31 3.28
N LEU A 28 7.32 6.93 3.16
CA LEU A 28 8.16 6.64 4.32
C LEU A 28 8.38 7.88 5.19
N ALA A 29 8.63 9.06 4.60
CA ALA A 29 8.81 10.30 5.35
C ALA A 29 7.54 10.72 6.11
N PHE A 30 6.36 10.57 5.48
CA PHE A 30 5.08 10.82 6.12
C PHE A 30 4.85 9.88 7.31
N LEU A 31 5.14 8.58 7.10
CA LEU A 31 5.01 7.56 8.14
C LEU A 31 6.03 7.72 9.27
N ASP A 32 7.23 8.21 8.97
CA ASP A 32 8.26 8.51 9.98
C ASP A 32 7.83 9.68 10.86
N THR A 33 7.30 10.75 10.24
CA THR A 33 6.72 11.90 10.96
C THR A 33 5.55 11.47 11.86
N ARG A 34 4.79 10.45 11.44
CA ARG A 34 3.65 9.90 12.17
C ARG A 34 3.98 8.55 12.81
N LYS A 35 5.26 8.30 13.13
CA LYS A 35 5.73 7.03 13.69
C LYS A 35 4.99 6.64 14.96
N GLU A 36 4.66 7.61 15.83
CA GLU A 36 3.91 7.37 17.06
C GLU A 36 2.49 6.86 16.78
N VAL A 37 1.81 7.47 15.81
CA VAL A 37 0.49 7.04 15.35
C VAL A 37 0.57 5.67 14.68
N LEU A 38 1.62 5.43 13.91
CA LEU A 38 1.88 4.14 13.27
C LEU A 38 2.18 3.03 14.29
N ASP A 39 2.91 3.33 15.37
CA ASP A 39 3.20 2.39 16.46
C ASP A 39 1.94 2.09 17.28
N ALA A 40 1.14 3.13 17.59
CA ALA A 40 -0.17 2.98 18.20
C ALA A 40 -1.10 2.12 17.32
N LEU A 41 -1.15 2.35 16.00
CA LEU A 41 -1.91 1.53 15.07
C LEU A 41 -1.40 0.09 14.97
N LYS A 42 -0.08 -0.13 15.05
CA LYS A 42 0.50 -1.49 15.10
C LYS A 42 0.09 -2.22 16.38
N LYS A 43 0.05 -1.53 17.52
CA LYS A 43 -0.40 -2.08 18.81
C LYS A 43 -1.90 -2.35 18.83
N GLU A 44 -2.71 -1.43 18.29
CA GLU A 44 -4.16 -1.54 18.31
C GLU A 44 -4.73 -2.49 17.26
N CYS A 45 -3.94 -2.99 16.31
CA CYS A 45 -4.52 -3.61 15.13
C CYS A 45 -3.69 -4.72 14.48
N GLU A 46 -3.89 -5.96 14.97
CA GLU A 46 -3.96 -7.15 14.10
C GLU A 46 -5.10 -7.05 13.05
N ARG A 47 -6.00 -6.06 13.22
CA ARG A 47 -7.08 -5.69 12.31
C ARG A 47 -6.83 -4.38 11.55
N ALA A 48 -5.56 -4.00 11.33
CA ALA A 48 -5.20 -2.73 10.71
C ALA A 48 -6.01 -2.49 9.44
N ASN A 49 -7.06 -1.67 9.58
CA ASN A 49 -7.95 -1.35 8.49
C ASN A 49 -7.08 -0.67 7.44
N SER A 50 -7.03 -1.26 6.25
CA SER A 50 -6.43 -0.67 5.05
C SER A 50 -7.01 0.71 4.71
N ASN A 51 -8.08 1.12 5.40
CA ASN A 51 -8.75 2.41 5.34
C ASN A 51 -8.62 3.26 6.63
N GLY A 52 -7.62 2.99 7.49
CA GLY A 52 -7.40 3.82 8.68
C GLY A 52 -7.11 5.29 8.34
N PRO A 53 -7.40 6.23 9.26
CA PRO A 53 -7.26 7.67 9.01
C PRO A 53 -5.84 8.06 8.60
N LEU A 54 -4.82 7.38 9.15
CA LEU A 54 -3.41 7.57 8.75
C LEU A 54 -3.19 7.33 7.25
N TRP A 55 -3.77 6.26 6.69
CA TRP A 55 -3.61 5.88 5.30
C TRP A 55 -4.42 6.77 4.37
N GLN A 56 -5.59 7.23 4.81
CA GLN A 56 -6.38 8.23 4.09
C GLN A 56 -5.65 9.57 4.02
N GLU A 57 -5.11 10.06 5.13
CA GLU A 57 -4.31 11.29 5.14
C GLU A 57 -3.06 11.15 4.26
N CYS A 58 -2.38 10.00 4.30
CA CYS A 58 -1.24 9.75 3.43
C CYS A 58 -1.62 9.77 1.95
N SER A 59 -2.73 9.13 1.58
CA SER A 59 -3.29 9.14 0.23
C SER A 59 -3.59 10.57 -0.24
N LEU A 60 -4.28 11.36 0.60
CA LEU A 60 -4.56 12.76 0.32
C LEU A 60 -3.29 13.59 0.16
N HIS A 61 -2.29 13.36 1.00
CA HIS A 61 -1.00 14.05 0.93
C HIS A 61 -0.25 13.73 -0.37
N LEU A 62 -0.22 12.46 -0.79
CA LEU A 62 0.38 12.03 -2.06
C LEU A 62 -0.33 12.64 -3.27
N VAL A 63 -1.66 12.69 -3.25
CA VAL A 63 -2.45 13.34 -4.32
C VAL A 63 -2.23 14.85 -4.34
N SER A 64 -2.31 15.50 -3.18
CA SER A 64 -2.26 16.96 -3.07
C SER A 64 -0.86 17.52 -3.36
N GLN A 65 0.19 16.89 -2.85
CA GLN A 65 1.55 17.41 -2.94
C GLN A 65 2.31 16.92 -4.17
N TYR A 66 2.01 15.70 -4.65
CA TYR A 66 2.79 15.05 -5.69
C TYR A 66 1.97 14.64 -6.91
N ASN A 67 0.66 14.95 -6.94
CA ASN A 67 -0.28 14.49 -7.98
C ASN A 67 -0.31 12.96 -8.15
N LEU A 68 0.05 12.23 -7.09
CA LEU A 68 0.15 10.78 -7.09
C LEU A 68 -1.14 10.16 -6.55
N ASN A 69 -1.96 9.60 -7.46
CA ASN A 69 -3.22 8.94 -7.12
C ASN A 69 -3.00 7.52 -6.57
N TYR A 70 -2.61 7.44 -5.29
CA TYR A 70 -2.57 6.19 -4.54
C TYR A 70 -3.69 6.14 -3.51
N THR A 71 -4.41 5.02 -3.44
CA THR A 71 -5.45 4.82 -2.41
C THR A 71 -4.84 4.46 -1.05
N ALA A 72 -5.58 4.71 0.03
CA ALA A 72 -5.19 4.34 1.39
C ALA A 72 -4.75 2.85 1.48
N GLN A 73 -5.50 1.95 0.82
CA GLN A 73 -5.17 0.54 0.75
C GLN A 73 -3.84 0.26 0.04
N GLN A 74 -3.51 1.02 -1.00
CA GLN A 74 -2.22 0.90 -1.70
C GLN A 74 -1.07 1.38 -0.85
N CYS A 75 -1.24 2.49 -0.12
CA CYS A 75 -0.25 2.99 0.84
C CYS A 75 0.01 1.96 1.96
N PHE A 76 -1.06 1.38 2.52
CA PHE A 76 -0.96 0.32 3.51
C PHE A 76 -0.25 -0.93 2.97
N THR A 77 -0.68 -1.41 1.80
CA THR A 77 -0.09 -2.59 1.16
C THR A 77 1.38 -2.37 0.87
N LYS A 78 1.76 -1.19 0.37
CA LYS A 78 3.15 -0.84 0.11
C LYS A 78 3.97 -0.81 1.40
N PHE A 79 3.46 -0.17 2.46
CA PHE A 79 4.11 -0.14 3.76
C PHE A 79 4.30 -1.55 4.34
N LYS A 80 3.27 -2.40 4.28
CA LYS A 80 3.36 -3.79 4.73
C LYS A 80 4.46 -4.56 4.00
N ASN A 81 4.52 -4.43 2.67
CA ASN A 81 5.57 -5.05 1.86
C ASN A 81 6.97 -4.53 2.23
N LEU A 82 7.12 -3.22 2.46
CA LEU A 82 8.40 -2.64 2.91
C LEU A 82 8.78 -3.16 4.30
N SER A 83 7.85 -3.13 5.26
CA SER A 83 8.10 -3.61 6.62
C SER A 83 8.43 -5.10 6.69
N GLN A 84 7.93 -5.93 5.76
CA GLN A 84 8.32 -7.33 5.66
C GLN A 84 9.71 -7.52 5.04
N LYS A 85 10.11 -6.63 4.12
CA LYS A 85 11.41 -6.72 3.42
C LYS A 85 12.60 -6.26 4.28
N TYR A 86 12.37 -5.35 5.22
CA TYR A 86 13.40 -4.79 6.10
C TYR A 86 13.36 -5.39 7.52
N LYS A 87 12.83 -6.62 7.68
CA LYS A 87 12.74 -7.32 8.96
C LYS A 87 14.02 -8.09 9.28
#